data_AF-A0A645GWZ0-F1
#
_entry.id   AF-A0A645GWZ0-F1
#
_cell.length_a   1.000
_cell.length_b   1.000
_cell.length_c   1.000
_cell.angle_alpha   90.00
_cell.angle_beta   90.00
_cell.angle_gamma   90.00
#
_symmetry.space_group_name_H-M   'P 1'
#
loop_
_entity.id
_entity.type
_entity.pdbx_description
1 polymer ?
#
loop_
_entity_poly.entity_id
_entity_poly.type
_entity_poly.pdbx_seq_one_letter_code
_entity_poly.pdbx_strand_id
1 'polypeptide(L)'
;MAYDFSTNVLPGGDRPYWKDVGSIKAYWEAQMDLLKHPSELSLFNQQWPIRTVSYSDPPGFTYPAADHSCSVDGCLRAEASRVLGAYVRKSVLSRNCVIKPGAVVEESIIGQNVEVGENCRLRRVIVDAHNIIPPGTSIGFDPVEDAKNYHLDPSSGIVVLGMPKIQLRKKLIIPGSYEQLFRSPDETGF
;
A
#
# COMPACT_ATOMS: atom_id res chain seq x y z
N MET A 1 29.29 -12.10 21.56
CA MET A 1 28.17 -12.03 22.54
C MET A 1 26.91 -11.80 21.75
N ALA A 2 25.92 -12.70 21.87
CA ALA A 2 24.60 -12.47 21.29
C ALA A 2 23.81 -11.53 22.22
N TYR A 3 23.03 -10.62 21.64
CA TYR A 3 22.19 -9.71 22.39
C TYR A 3 20.99 -10.49 22.98
N ASP A 4 20.79 -10.41 24.31
CA ASP A 4 19.65 -11.05 24.96
C ASP A 4 18.41 -10.17 24.83
N PHE A 5 17.52 -10.57 23.93
CA PHE A 5 16.28 -9.86 23.65
C PHE A 5 15.26 -9.96 24.80
N SER A 6 15.35 -11.01 25.63
CA SER A 6 14.35 -11.28 26.68
C SER A 6 14.44 -10.32 27.86
N THR A 7 15.62 -9.74 28.09
CA THR A 7 15.86 -8.72 29.13
C THR A 7 15.84 -7.29 28.60
N ASN A 8 15.48 -7.09 27.32
CA ASN A 8 15.51 -5.78 26.71
C ASN A 8 14.43 -4.87 27.32
N VAL A 9 14.85 -3.71 27.81
CA VAL A 9 13.96 -2.64 28.28
C VAL A 9 14.16 -1.46 27.36
N LEU A 10 13.15 -1.19 26.52
CA LEU A 10 13.21 -0.07 25.58
C LEU A 10 12.93 1.25 26.31
N PRO A 11 13.69 2.33 26.03
CA PRO A 11 13.34 3.68 26.47
C PRO A 11 11.91 4.03 26.06
N GLY A 12 11.18 4.77 26.90
CA GLY A 12 9.78 5.13 26.65
C GLY A 12 8.74 4.06 27.01
N GLY A 13 9.16 2.86 27.48
CA GLY A 13 8.25 1.83 27.98
C GLY A 13 7.58 0.98 26.90
N ASP A 14 8.08 1.04 25.66
CA ASP A 14 7.64 0.18 24.57
C ASP A 14 7.99 -1.29 24.84
N ARG A 15 7.21 -2.19 24.24
CA ARG A 15 7.42 -3.63 24.35
C ARG A 15 8.52 -4.09 23.40
N PRO A 16 9.38 -5.03 23.80
CA PRO A 16 10.28 -5.71 22.87
C PRO A 16 9.46 -6.40 21.78
N TYR A 17 9.70 -6.01 20.54
CA TYR A 17 9.06 -6.60 19.37
C TYR A 17 10.10 -7.21 18.44
N TRP A 18 9.95 -8.49 18.13
CA TRP A 18 10.76 -9.19 17.15
C TRP A 18 9.87 -10.08 16.31
N LYS A 19 10.06 -10.03 15.00
CA LYS A 19 9.33 -10.86 14.05
C LYS A 19 10.27 -11.30 12.94
N ASP A 20 10.30 -12.60 12.68
CA ASP A 20 11.00 -13.16 11.53
C ASP A 20 10.11 -13.05 10.29
N VAL A 21 10.55 -12.25 9.34
CA VAL A 21 9.79 -11.93 8.13
C VAL A 21 10.33 -12.74 6.95
N GLY A 22 10.23 -14.06 7.06
CA GLY A 22 10.74 -15.02 6.06
C GLY A 22 9.70 -15.52 5.04
N SER A 23 8.42 -15.20 5.21
CA SER A 23 7.33 -15.62 4.30
C SER A 23 6.42 -14.44 3.94
N ILE A 24 5.67 -14.59 2.84
CA ILE A 24 4.66 -13.61 2.39
C ILE A 24 3.65 -13.35 3.50
N LYS A 25 3.17 -14.42 4.15
CA LYS A 25 2.28 -14.34 5.31
C LYS A 25 2.91 -13.55 6.45
N ALA A 26 4.13 -13.88 6.86
CA ALA A 26 4.79 -13.20 7.97
C ALA A 26 5.03 -11.71 7.68
N TYR A 27 5.39 -11.36 6.43
CA TYR A 27 5.54 -9.97 5.98
C TYR A 27 4.21 -9.21 6.07
N TRP A 28 3.14 -9.82 5.57
CA TRP A 28 1.82 -9.21 5.64
C TRP A 28 1.35 -9.03 7.08
N GLU A 29 1.46 -10.06 7.91
CA GLU A 29 1.07 -10.00 9.32
C GLU A 29 1.86 -8.94 10.08
N ALA A 30 3.18 -8.82 9.83
CA ALA A 30 4.02 -7.81 10.47
C ALA A 30 3.52 -6.38 10.19
N GLN A 31 3.04 -6.11 8.98
CA GLN A 31 2.46 -4.81 8.62
C GLN A 31 1.07 -4.62 9.23
N MET A 32 0.23 -5.66 9.24
CA MET A 32 -1.10 -5.59 9.86
C MET A 32 -1.03 -5.40 11.38
N ASP A 33 0.01 -5.92 12.04
CA ASP A 33 0.24 -5.70 13.47
C ASP A 33 0.41 -4.21 13.80
N LEU A 34 1.03 -3.42 12.90
CA LEU A 34 1.18 -1.97 13.06
C LEU A 34 -0.14 -1.20 13.06
N LEU A 35 -1.20 -1.81 12.50
CA LEU A 35 -2.52 -1.19 12.36
C LEU A 35 -3.39 -1.39 13.61
N LYS A 36 -2.93 -2.19 14.58
CA LYS A 36 -3.65 -2.44 15.84
C LYS A 36 -3.45 -1.27 16.81
N HIS A 37 -4.46 -1.01 17.64
CA HIS A 37 -4.36 -0.04 18.73
C HIS A 37 -4.70 -0.71 20.08
N PRO A 38 -3.75 -0.77 21.04
CA PRO A 38 -2.33 -0.47 20.88
C PRO A 38 -1.61 -1.50 19.99
N SER A 39 -0.61 -1.07 19.22
CA SER A 39 0.26 -1.94 18.41
C SER A 39 1.34 -2.57 19.28
N GLU A 40 1.83 -3.76 18.90
CA GLU A 40 2.99 -4.39 19.54
C GLU A 40 4.31 -3.66 19.22
N LEU A 41 4.41 -3.07 18.03
CA LEU A 41 5.51 -2.18 17.62
C LEU A 41 4.99 -0.75 17.51
N SER A 42 5.50 0.15 18.36
CA SER A 42 5.20 1.58 18.30
C SER A 42 6.17 2.29 17.37
N LEU A 43 5.63 3.01 16.38
CA LEU A 43 6.42 3.91 15.51
C LEU A 43 6.53 5.33 16.09
N PHE A 44 5.87 5.59 17.21
CA PHE A 44 5.73 6.94 17.78
C PHE A 44 6.69 7.20 18.96
N ASN A 45 7.55 6.24 19.30
CA ASN A 45 8.51 6.39 20.39
C ASN A 45 9.71 7.24 19.99
N GLN A 46 9.68 8.50 20.41
CA GLN A 46 10.74 9.48 20.16
C GLN A 46 12.02 9.22 20.97
N GLN A 47 11.96 8.40 22.03
CA GLN A 47 13.15 8.02 22.81
C GLN A 47 13.94 6.89 22.13
N TRP A 48 13.31 6.15 21.22
CA TRP A 48 13.92 5.07 20.44
C TRP A 48 13.52 5.15 18.95
N PRO A 49 13.94 6.21 18.23
CA PRO A 49 13.45 6.46 16.87
C PRO A 49 14.08 5.51 15.85
N ILE A 50 13.28 5.06 14.88
CA ILE A 50 13.75 4.38 13.67
C ILE A 50 14.12 5.45 12.65
N ARG A 51 15.40 5.50 12.25
CA ARG A 51 15.89 6.44 11.23
C ARG A 51 15.82 5.81 9.84
N THR A 52 15.30 6.56 8.89
CA THR A 52 15.24 6.21 7.46
C THR A 52 15.49 7.45 6.63
N VAL A 53 15.53 7.30 5.30
CA VAL A 53 15.61 8.43 4.37
C VAL A 53 14.34 9.29 4.48
N SER A 54 14.54 10.60 4.58
CA SER A 54 13.44 11.58 4.54
C SER A 54 13.24 12.10 3.13
N TYR A 55 11.98 12.25 2.72
CA TYR A 55 11.60 12.85 1.45
C TYR A 55 10.78 14.11 1.71
N SER A 56 10.93 15.12 0.85
CA SER A 56 10.14 16.35 0.92
C SER A 56 8.80 16.20 0.19
N ASP A 57 8.11 15.08 0.43
CA ASP A 57 6.81 14.80 -0.18
C ASP A 57 5.71 15.64 0.51
N PRO A 58 4.68 16.10 -0.23
CA PRO A 58 3.54 16.82 0.36
C PRO A 58 2.74 15.92 1.31
N PRO A 59 1.88 16.48 2.18
CA PRO A 59 1.01 15.68 3.03
C PRO A 59 0.07 14.80 2.19
N GLY A 60 -0.36 13.68 2.78
CA GLY A 60 -1.43 12.86 2.19
C GLY A 60 -2.76 13.61 2.14
N PHE A 61 -3.63 13.23 1.21
CA PHE A 61 -4.89 13.92 0.96
C PHE A 61 -6.05 12.93 0.82
N THR A 62 -7.20 13.27 1.39
CA THR A 62 -8.41 12.42 1.42
C THR A 62 -9.60 13.27 1.06
N TYR A 63 -10.30 12.92 0.00
CA TYR A 63 -11.38 13.77 -0.53
C TYR A 63 -12.46 12.92 -1.20
N PRO A 64 -13.76 13.16 -0.94
CA PRO A 64 -14.85 12.59 -1.73
C PRO A 64 -14.73 12.98 -3.21
N ALA A 65 -14.97 12.07 -4.14
CA ALA A 65 -14.81 12.37 -5.57
C ALA A 65 -15.74 11.49 -6.43
N ALA A 66 -16.16 11.99 -7.60
CA ALA A 66 -17.04 11.30 -8.54
C ALA A 66 -18.28 10.65 -7.86
N ASP A 67 -18.98 11.43 -7.03
CA ASP A 67 -20.15 11.00 -6.26
C ASP A 67 -19.92 9.87 -5.23
N HIS A 68 -18.66 9.51 -4.97
CA HIS A 68 -18.28 8.58 -3.93
C HIS A 68 -17.80 9.31 -2.66
N SER A 69 -18.33 8.88 -1.52
CA SER A 69 -17.75 9.25 -0.22
C SER A 69 -16.39 8.59 -0.03
N CYS A 70 -15.63 9.08 0.95
CA CYS A 70 -14.29 8.57 1.24
C CYS A 70 -14.20 8.15 2.71
N SER A 71 -13.57 7.00 2.98
CA SER A 71 -13.33 6.52 4.34
C SER A 71 -11.98 5.85 4.45
N VAL A 72 -11.27 6.15 5.54
CA VAL A 72 -9.97 5.58 5.87
C VAL A 72 -10.02 5.11 7.31
N ASP A 73 -10.05 3.79 7.51
CA ASP A 73 -10.27 3.17 8.81
C ASP A 73 -9.13 2.19 9.17
N GLY A 74 -8.47 2.42 10.30
CA GLY A 74 -7.37 1.57 10.77
C GLY A 74 -6.20 1.45 9.77
N CYS A 75 -5.79 2.57 9.14
CA CYS A 75 -4.75 2.55 8.11
C CYS A 75 -3.51 3.34 8.51
N LEU A 76 -2.33 2.87 8.07
CA LEU A 76 -1.11 3.67 8.04
C LEU A 76 -0.90 4.20 6.63
N ARG A 77 -0.59 5.49 6.51
CA ARG A 77 -0.43 6.16 5.23
C ARG A 77 0.77 7.08 5.26
N ALA A 78 1.67 6.87 4.31
CA ALA A 78 2.80 7.76 4.12
C ALA A 78 2.42 8.99 3.29
N GLU A 79 3.37 9.90 3.15
CA GLU A 79 3.23 11.19 2.47
C GLU A 79 2.81 11.05 1.01
N ALA A 80 2.16 12.11 0.48
CA ALA A 80 1.65 12.21 -0.88
C ALA A 80 0.65 11.13 -1.33
N SER A 81 0.24 10.23 -0.42
CA SER A 81 -0.83 9.27 -0.69
C SER A 81 -2.18 9.98 -0.77
N ARG A 82 -2.96 9.67 -1.81
CA ARG A 82 -4.24 10.28 -2.14
C ARG A 82 -5.32 9.21 -2.15
N VAL A 83 -6.37 9.41 -1.35
CA VAL A 83 -7.57 8.57 -1.34
C VAL A 83 -8.75 9.43 -1.80
N LEU A 84 -9.20 9.18 -3.04
CA LEU A 84 -10.17 10.01 -3.73
C LEU A 84 -11.47 9.21 -3.94
N GLY A 85 -12.52 9.51 -3.18
CA GLY A 85 -13.82 8.83 -3.29
C GLY A 85 -13.74 7.31 -3.09
N ALA A 86 -12.91 6.84 -2.15
CA ALA A 86 -12.62 5.42 -1.98
C ALA A 86 -12.68 4.97 -0.50
N TYR A 87 -12.83 3.68 -0.30
CA TYR A 87 -12.83 3.05 1.03
C TYR A 87 -11.53 2.28 1.23
N VAL A 88 -10.75 2.68 2.23
CA VAL A 88 -9.51 2.00 2.60
C VAL A 88 -9.62 1.56 4.05
N ARG A 89 -9.48 0.26 4.31
CA ARG A 89 -9.64 -0.33 5.64
C ARG A 89 -8.48 -1.25 5.97
N LYS A 90 -7.95 -1.16 7.20
CA LYS A 90 -6.90 -2.07 7.70
C LYS A 90 -5.75 -2.26 6.70
N SER A 91 -5.28 -1.17 6.09
CA SER A 91 -4.30 -1.23 5.01
C SER A 91 -3.12 -0.29 5.25
N VAL A 92 -2.00 -0.60 4.61
CA VAL A 92 -0.80 0.24 4.61
C VAL A 92 -0.64 0.84 3.22
N LEU A 93 -0.62 2.18 3.14
CA LEU A 93 -0.33 2.91 1.90
C LEU A 93 1.05 3.55 1.99
N SER A 94 1.93 3.17 1.08
CA SER A 94 3.26 3.78 0.93
C SER A 94 3.17 5.18 0.30
N ARG A 95 4.32 5.82 0.10
CA ARG A 95 4.38 7.18 -0.44
C ARG A 95 3.80 7.24 -1.86
N ASN A 96 3.19 8.38 -2.20
CA ASN A 96 2.70 8.67 -3.55
C ASN A 96 1.67 7.67 -4.13
N CYS A 97 0.93 6.95 -3.27
CA CYS A 97 -0.17 6.10 -3.74
C CYS A 97 -1.37 6.93 -4.21
N VAL A 98 -2.11 6.47 -5.21
CA VAL A 98 -3.38 7.08 -5.64
C VAL A 98 -4.46 6.02 -5.65
N ILE A 99 -5.49 6.19 -4.83
CA ILE A 99 -6.66 5.32 -4.79
C ILE A 99 -7.82 6.09 -5.41
N LYS A 100 -8.28 5.65 -6.60
CA LYS A 100 -9.30 6.33 -7.40
C LYS A 100 -10.74 6.03 -6.94
N PRO A 101 -11.73 6.83 -7.40
CA PRO A 101 -13.12 6.72 -6.95
C PRO A 101 -13.74 5.33 -7.09
N GLY A 102 -14.60 4.99 -6.14
CA GLY A 102 -15.29 3.70 -6.07
C GLY A 102 -14.40 2.52 -5.66
N ALA A 103 -13.09 2.71 -5.52
CA ALA A 103 -12.19 1.65 -5.11
C ALA A 103 -12.39 1.25 -3.63
N VAL A 104 -12.24 -0.03 -3.36
CA VAL A 104 -12.29 -0.63 -2.02
C VAL A 104 -11.01 -1.41 -1.78
N VAL A 105 -10.22 -0.99 -0.79
CA VAL A 105 -8.94 -1.61 -0.44
C VAL A 105 -9.00 -2.06 1.01
N GLU A 106 -8.92 -3.37 1.24
CA GLU A 106 -9.02 -3.97 2.56
C GLU A 106 -7.82 -4.84 2.85
N GLU A 107 -7.28 -4.75 4.08
CA GLU A 107 -6.30 -5.74 4.56
C GLU A 107 -5.09 -5.87 3.63
N SER A 108 -4.66 -4.77 3.00
CA SER A 108 -3.70 -4.79 1.89
C SER A 108 -2.50 -3.87 2.14
N ILE A 109 -1.39 -4.18 1.47
CA ILE A 109 -0.16 -3.39 1.50
C ILE A 109 0.05 -2.83 0.10
N ILE A 110 0.01 -1.51 -0.02
CA ILE A 110 0.14 -0.79 -1.28
C ILE A 110 1.50 -0.09 -1.33
N GLY A 111 2.33 -0.51 -2.27
CA GLY A 111 3.70 -0.05 -2.46
C GLY A 111 3.79 1.37 -3.00
N GLN A 112 5.01 1.90 -3.05
CA GLN A 112 5.26 3.28 -3.45
C GLN A 112 4.81 3.54 -4.90
N ASN A 113 4.24 4.72 -5.18
CA ASN A 113 3.81 5.13 -6.52
C ASN A 113 2.80 4.17 -7.18
N VAL A 114 1.99 3.46 -6.39
CA VAL A 114 0.94 2.60 -6.94
C VAL A 114 -0.32 3.42 -7.21
N GLU A 115 -0.94 3.19 -8.37
CA GLU A 115 -2.25 3.71 -8.73
C GLU A 115 -3.27 2.58 -8.72
N VAL A 116 -4.31 2.71 -7.92
CA VAL A 116 -5.47 1.81 -7.90
C VAL A 116 -6.59 2.47 -8.69
N GLY A 117 -6.97 1.84 -9.80
CA GLY A 117 -8.01 2.32 -10.72
C GLY A 117 -9.40 2.43 -10.09
N GLU A 118 -10.30 3.09 -10.80
CA GLU A 118 -11.68 3.30 -10.35
C GLU A 118 -12.39 1.96 -10.15
N ASN A 119 -13.29 1.89 -9.16
CA ASN A 119 -14.10 0.71 -8.87
C ASN A 119 -13.31 -0.60 -8.66
N CYS A 120 -12.01 -0.51 -8.33
CA CYS A 120 -11.21 -1.68 -8.01
C CYS A 120 -11.59 -2.25 -6.64
N ARG A 121 -11.42 -3.56 -6.48
CA ARG A 121 -11.60 -4.25 -5.20
C ARG A 121 -10.35 -5.04 -4.88
N LEU A 122 -9.63 -4.65 -3.83
CA LEU A 122 -8.42 -5.33 -3.38
C LEU A 122 -8.64 -5.83 -1.96
N ARG A 123 -8.40 -7.11 -1.71
CA ARG A 123 -8.47 -7.68 -0.36
C ARG A 123 -7.32 -8.65 -0.10
N ARG A 124 -6.56 -8.43 0.97
CA ARG A 124 -5.41 -9.30 1.33
C ARG A 124 -4.38 -9.39 0.19
N VAL A 125 -4.05 -8.24 -0.38
CA VAL A 125 -3.12 -8.10 -1.51
C VAL A 125 -1.87 -7.33 -1.08
N ILE A 126 -0.72 -7.75 -1.59
CA ILE A 126 0.54 -7.00 -1.55
C ILE A 126 0.82 -6.49 -2.96
N VAL A 127 0.77 -5.19 -3.15
CA VAL A 127 1.11 -4.55 -4.42
C VAL A 127 2.47 -3.90 -4.29
N ASP A 128 3.45 -4.41 -5.02
CA ASP A 128 4.80 -3.83 -5.07
C ASP A 128 4.77 -2.47 -5.80
N ALA A 129 5.86 -1.72 -5.70
CA ALA A 129 5.92 -0.34 -6.16
C ALA A 129 5.66 -0.19 -7.68
N HIS A 130 5.18 1.00 -8.06
CA HIS A 130 4.99 1.47 -9.43
C HIS A 130 3.94 0.73 -10.27
N ASN A 131 3.10 -0.09 -9.65
CA ASN A 131 1.97 -0.73 -10.34
C ASN A 131 0.84 0.26 -10.63
N ILE A 132 0.22 0.13 -11.80
CA ILE A 132 -1.04 0.79 -12.15
C ILE A 132 -2.07 -0.31 -12.34
N ILE A 133 -3.03 -0.39 -11.43
CA ILE A 133 -4.09 -1.39 -11.44
C ILE A 133 -5.25 -0.84 -12.30
N PRO A 134 -5.66 -1.53 -13.39
CA PRO A 134 -6.72 -1.06 -14.27
C PRO A 134 -8.06 -0.88 -13.54
N PRO A 135 -8.94 0.04 -13.98
CA PRO A 135 -10.28 0.18 -13.43
C PRO A 135 -11.09 -1.13 -13.43
N GLY A 136 -11.93 -1.32 -12.41
CA GLY A 136 -12.79 -2.49 -12.26
C GLY A 136 -12.07 -3.79 -11.88
N THR A 137 -10.76 -3.75 -11.63
CA THR A 137 -9.99 -4.95 -11.27
C THR A 137 -10.36 -5.44 -9.87
N SER A 138 -10.56 -6.75 -9.73
CA SER A 138 -10.85 -7.42 -8.46
C SER A 138 -9.76 -8.43 -8.14
N ILE A 139 -9.09 -8.29 -6.99
CA ILE A 139 -7.95 -9.14 -6.58
C ILE A 139 -8.13 -9.58 -5.13
N GLY A 140 -7.92 -10.87 -4.84
CA GLY A 140 -8.07 -11.47 -3.51
C GLY A 140 -9.51 -11.94 -3.21
N PHE A 141 -10.24 -12.28 -4.27
CA PHE A 141 -11.62 -12.75 -4.20
C PHE A 141 -11.82 -14.10 -4.89
N ASP A 142 -11.07 -14.39 -5.95
CA ASP A 142 -11.12 -15.67 -6.67
C ASP A 142 -9.69 -16.25 -6.77
N PRO A 143 -9.35 -17.23 -5.90
CA PRO A 143 -8.01 -17.83 -5.89
C PRO A 143 -7.61 -18.46 -7.24
N VAL A 144 -8.56 -18.96 -8.02
CA VAL A 144 -8.27 -19.62 -9.30
C VAL A 144 -7.87 -18.58 -10.34
N GLU A 145 -8.58 -17.45 -10.38
CA GLU A 145 -8.26 -16.35 -11.30
C GLU A 145 -7.04 -15.56 -10.84
N ASP A 146 -6.92 -15.31 -9.53
CA ASP A 146 -5.78 -14.63 -8.93
C ASP A 146 -4.47 -15.39 -9.18
N ALA A 147 -4.47 -16.73 -9.05
CA ALA A 147 -3.28 -17.56 -9.30
C ALA A 147 -2.86 -17.62 -10.78
N LYS A 148 -3.77 -17.33 -11.72
CA LYS A 148 -3.40 -17.26 -13.15
C LYS A 148 -2.66 -15.97 -13.48
N ASN A 149 -3.07 -14.87 -12.87
CA ASN A 149 -2.61 -13.53 -13.23
C ASN A 149 -1.48 -13.02 -12.32
N TYR A 150 -1.42 -13.51 -11.08
CA TYR A 150 -0.55 -13.00 -10.02
C TYR A 150 0.09 -14.14 -9.21
N HIS A 151 1.03 -13.79 -8.34
CA HIS A 151 1.59 -14.76 -7.41
C HIS A 151 0.67 -14.94 -6.20
N LEU A 152 -0.01 -16.08 -6.12
CA LEU A 152 -0.82 -16.45 -4.96
C LEU A 152 0.01 -17.32 -4.00
N ASP A 153 0.13 -16.90 -2.74
CA ASP A 153 0.67 -17.77 -1.69
C ASP A 153 -0.40 -18.81 -1.28
N PRO A 154 -0.22 -20.10 -1.59
CA PRO A 154 -1.23 -21.12 -1.34
C PRO A 154 -1.51 -21.33 0.15
N SER A 155 -0.55 -21.01 1.02
CA SER A 155 -0.67 -21.25 2.46
C SER A 155 -1.53 -20.20 3.17
N SER A 156 -1.47 -18.95 2.69
CA SER A 156 -2.13 -17.81 3.33
C SER A 156 -3.28 -17.26 2.52
N GLY A 157 -3.32 -17.48 1.21
CA GLY A 157 -4.27 -16.88 0.28
C GLY A 157 -3.96 -15.41 -0.04
N ILE A 158 -2.76 -14.92 0.30
CA ILE A 158 -2.33 -13.56 -0.02
C ILE A 158 -1.87 -13.52 -1.48
N VAL A 159 -2.35 -12.51 -2.21
CA VAL A 159 -1.96 -12.26 -3.61
C VAL A 159 -0.86 -11.22 -3.64
N VAL A 160 0.18 -11.47 -4.43
CA VAL A 160 1.34 -10.58 -4.60
C VAL A 160 1.46 -10.13 -6.06
N LEU A 161 1.47 -8.82 -6.26
CA LEU A 161 1.77 -8.17 -7.53
C LEU A 161 3.20 -7.64 -7.44
N GLY A 162 4.13 -8.26 -8.17
CA GLY A 162 5.50 -7.77 -8.25
C GLY A 162 5.62 -6.45 -9.03
N MET A 163 6.79 -5.82 -8.98
CA MET A 163 7.02 -4.62 -9.79
C MET A 163 6.79 -4.89 -11.29
N PRO A 164 6.21 -3.93 -12.03
CA PRO A 164 6.11 -4.05 -13.47
C PRO A 164 7.51 -4.14 -14.09
N LYS A 165 7.61 -4.78 -15.27
CA LYS A 165 8.87 -4.87 -16.00
C LYS A 165 9.42 -3.47 -16.24
N ILE A 166 10.68 -3.25 -15.83
CA ILE A 166 11.39 -1.98 -16.03
C ILE A 166 11.32 -1.61 -17.51
N GLN A 167 10.63 -0.51 -17.81
CA GLN A 167 10.66 0.09 -19.12
C GLN A 167 11.84 1.06 -19.17
N LEU A 168 12.78 0.82 -20.08
CA LEU A 168 13.94 1.69 -20.26
C LEU A 168 13.48 3.12 -20.57
N ARG A 169 14.10 4.12 -19.92
CA ARG A 169 13.75 5.55 -19.98
C ARG A 169 13.55 6.10 -21.40
N LYS A 170 14.24 5.55 -22.40
CA LYS A 170 14.09 5.90 -23.82
C LYS A 170 12.68 5.63 -24.38
N LYS A 171 11.92 4.72 -23.76
CA LYS A 171 10.56 4.33 -24.12
C LYS A 171 9.48 4.97 -23.24
N LEU A 172 9.87 5.69 -22.18
CA LEU A 172 8.94 6.26 -21.22
C LEU A 172 8.50 7.66 -21.68
N ILE A 173 7.24 7.83 -22.04
CA ILE A 173 6.64 9.14 -22.28
C ILE A 173 6.23 9.69 -20.90
N ILE A 174 6.95 10.69 -20.40
CA ILE A 174 6.64 11.35 -19.13
C ILE A 174 5.71 12.53 -19.44
N PRO A 175 4.43 12.52 -19.03
CA PRO A 175 3.54 13.66 -19.24
C PRO A 175 4.07 14.87 -18.48
N GLY A 176 4.12 16.02 -19.14
CA GLY A 176 4.74 17.23 -18.62
C GLY A 176 3.90 17.97 -17.56
N SER A 177 2.62 17.63 -17.40
CA SER A 177 1.74 18.27 -16.42
C SER A 177 0.83 17.28 -15.70
N TYR A 178 0.50 17.62 -14.45
CA TYR A 178 -0.39 16.85 -13.58
C TYR A 178 -1.78 16.61 -14.20
N GLU A 179 -2.29 17.55 -15.01
CA GLU A 179 -3.57 17.41 -15.70
C GLU A 179 -3.55 16.34 -16.81
N GLN A 180 -2.40 16.09 -17.44
CA GLN A 180 -2.26 15.10 -18.51
C GLN A 180 -2.28 13.65 -18.00
N LEU A 181 -2.10 13.43 -16.69
CA LEU A 181 -2.18 12.10 -16.07
C LEU A 181 -3.63 11.60 -15.89
N PHE A 182 -4.62 12.46 -16.06
CA PHE A 182 -6.04 12.14 -15.85
C PHE A 182 -6.89 12.20 -17.13
N ARG A 183 -6.30 12.39 -18.31
CA ARG A 183 -7.03 12.27 -19.57
C ARG A 183 -7.24 10.79 -19.92
N SER A 184 -8.48 10.40 -20.17
CA SER A 184 -8.82 9.08 -20.69
C SER A 184 -8.26 8.89 -22.10
N PRO A 185 -7.98 7.65 -22.54
CA PRO A 185 -7.39 7.37 -23.86
C PRO A 185 -8.29 7.71 -25.07
N ASP A 186 -9.54 8.16 -24.85
CA ASP A 186 -10.57 8.19 -25.90
C ASP A 186 -10.74 9.56 -26.60
N GLU A 187 -9.86 10.54 -26.34
CA GLU A 187 -9.97 11.90 -26.94
C GLU A 187 -9.05 12.19 -28.14
N THR A 188 -8.54 11.18 -28.85
CA THR A 188 -7.85 11.45 -30.13
C THR A 188 -8.44 10.64 -31.26
N GLY A 189 -9.54 11.14 -31.81
CA GLY A 189 -9.88 10.95 -33.22
C GLY A 189 -9.04 11.89 -34.08
N PHE A 190 -8.16 11.32 -34.89
CA PHE A 190 -7.81 11.72 -36.26
C PHE A 190 -7.27 10.49 -36.98
#